data_AF-A0A7L1ZH24-F1
#
_entry.id   AF-A0A7L1ZH24-F1
#
_cell.length_a   1.000
_cell.length_b   1.000
_cell.length_c   1.000
_cell.angle_alpha   90.00
_cell.angle_beta   90.00
_cell.angle_gamma   90.00
#
_symmetry.space_group_name_H-M   'P 1'
#
loop_
_entity.id
_entity.type
_entity.pdbx_description
1 polymer ?
#
loop_
_entity_poly.entity_id
_entity_poly.type
_entity_poly.pdbx_seq_one_letter_code
_entity_poly.pdbx_strand_id
1 'polypeptide(L)'
;MALHPVLGKLVRKRVVLASASPRRQEILTNVGLRFEVVPSWFKETLEKSSFAAPYEYAVETAKQKALEVAKRMHVRHLRTPDVVIGADTIVSVDEQILEKPVDKQDAYRMLSRLNGKEHSVFTGVAILHCCSKDNQLEIEITDFYEETKVKFSELSEELLWEYIHSGEPMDKAGGYGIQALGGMLVEYVHGDFLNVVGFPLNHFCKKLAELYYPPSKHNVQHKKYDSIPSVDTFENLSDGESESSNFTKSKVASKLDSSGMDSSGAVYTSGNSSAVRKGFTVPLENQNGMSQNASKLPSKILELMDGFRASKALFVASKLKIFDHLKDKGPVKAVDIANDIGTSVCGTERLLDACASLGLLEKTPQGYSNTDSANTFLASDGKYSLHGYIIHSNDHLWPLFTNLESAVKEGSRQNHRAFGKTADGLFKDYYHSQEVKQCFMAAMHSIAHLTARDVATAFDLSRFKSACDLGGCTGALAHELVQVYPNLKVTVFDLPEVIANISSFQPSGQHTAPVTFVSGDFFKDNLPEADLYILSRVLHDWPDEKIHVLLSKISAVCRPGCAILLAEMVLDDEKKNRSTALLQSLNMLVQTEGKERSGSEYQALLEQHGFTNVKIRITGNLLDVILCVK
;
A
#
# COMPACT_ATOMS: atom_id res chain seq x y z
N MET A 1 12.30 15.13 12.28
CA MET A 1 11.45 14.85 13.45
C MET A 1 11.87 15.72 14.63
N ALA A 2 10.94 16.48 15.22
CA ALA A 2 11.22 17.49 16.25
C ALA A 2 11.76 16.95 17.60
N LEU A 3 11.64 15.65 17.87
CA LEU A 3 12.05 15.03 19.14
C LEU A 3 13.39 14.26 19.08
N HIS A 4 14.15 14.31 17.98
CA HIS A 4 15.36 13.48 17.83
C HIS A 4 16.37 13.59 19.00
N PRO A 5 16.64 14.77 19.59
CA PRO A 5 17.54 14.89 20.75
C PRO A 5 17.02 14.15 22.00
N VAL A 6 15.71 14.26 22.29
CA VAL A 6 15.08 13.64 23.46
C VAL A 6 14.94 12.13 23.28
N LEU A 7 14.53 11.67 22.10
CA LEU A 7 14.40 10.25 21.79
C LEU A 7 15.73 9.52 21.96
N GLY A 8 16.85 10.15 21.61
CA GLY A 8 18.20 9.60 21.84
C GLY A 8 18.47 9.25 23.30
N LYS A 9 17.96 10.03 24.26
CA LYS A 9 18.12 9.78 25.71
C LYS A 9 17.18 8.71 26.24
N LEU A 10 16.06 8.48 25.57
CA LEU A 10 15.08 7.46 25.93
C LEU A 10 15.37 6.08 25.31
N VAL A 11 16.21 5.99 24.27
CA VAL A 11 16.52 4.73 23.56
C VAL A 11 17.03 3.61 24.49
N ARG A 12 17.76 3.95 25.55
CA ARG A 12 18.29 2.98 26.54
C ARG A 12 17.40 2.83 27.77
N LYS A 13 16.26 3.51 27.81
CA LYS A 13 15.31 3.50 28.92
C LYS A 13 14.14 2.59 28.59
N ARG A 14 13.67 1.82 29.57
CA ARG A 14 12.42 1.07 29.46
C ARG A 14 11.25 2.02 29.71
N VAL A 15 10.71 2.56 28.62
CA VAL A 15 9.51 3.40 28.64
C VAL A 15 8.27 2.52 28.59
N VAL A 16 7.30 2.78 29.46
CA VAL A 16 6.03 2.05 29.55
C VAL A 16 4.88 3.01 29.38
N LEU A 17 3.91 2.67 28.52
CA LEU A 17 2.63 3.35 28.41
C LEU A 17 1.60 2.60 29.27
N ALA A 18 1.13 3.25 30.34
CA ALA A 18 0.14 2.74 31.28
C ALA A 18 -1.31 2.91 30.75
N SER A 19 -1.57 2.51 29.50
CA SER A 19 -2.87 2.72 28.86
C SER A 19 -3.25 1.60 27.89
N ALA A 20 -4.51 1.19 27.92
CA ALA A 20 -5.11 0.29 26.92
C ALA A 20 -5.64 1.03 25.68
N SER A 21 -5.61 2.37 25.66
CA SER A 21 -6.19 3.16 24.58
C SER A 21 -5.38 2.98 23.28
N PRO A 22 -5.98 2.47 22.18
CA PRO A 22 -5.28 2.33 20.91
C PRO A 22 -4.86 3.70 20.34
N ARG A 23 -5.68 4.74 20.55
CA ARG A 23 -5.41 6.11 20.07
C ARG A 23 -4.13 6.69 20.69
N ARG A 24 -3.90 6.45 21.98
CA ARG A 24 -2.68 6.92 22.67
C ARG A 24 -1.43 6.18 22.20
N GLN A 25 -1.56 4.88 21.95
CA GLN A 25 -0.49 4.07 21.37
C GLN A 25 -0.11 4.59 19.98
N GLU A 26 -1.09 4.88 19.14
CA GLU A 26 -0.88 5.43 17.81
C GLU A 26 -0.19 6.80 17.84
N ILE A 27 -0.71 7.76 18.63
CA ILE A 27 -0.13 9.11 18.76
C ILE A 27 1.34 9.07 19.16
N LEU A 28 1.68 8.26 20.17
CA LEU A 28 3.07 8.16 20.66
C LEU A 28 3.97 7.35 19.71
N THR A 29 3.44 6.36 19.01
CA THR A 29 4.20 5.60 18.00
C THR A 29 4.55 6.48 16.79
N ASN A 30 3.61 7.31 16.34
CA ASN A 30 3.78 8.21 15.20
C ASN A 30 4.91 9.25 15.41
N VAL A 31 5.20 9.61 16.66
CA VAL A 31 6.31 10.53 16.98
C VAL A 31 7.67 9.81 17.13
N GLY A 32 7.70 8.48 16.98
CA GLY A 32 8.90 7.64 17.06
C GLY A 32 9.29 7.24 18.48
N LEU A 33 8.42 7.42 19.48
CA LEU A 33 8.67 6.96 20.85
C LEU A 33 8.55 5.43 20.90
N ARG A 34 9.58 4.76 21.42
CA ARG A 34 9.54 3.31 21.68
C ARG A 34 9.11 3.08 23.13
N PHE A 35 8.07 2.29 23.33
CA PHE A 35 7.54 1.97 24.65
C PHE A 35 6.88 0.58 24.69
N GLU A 36 6.75 0.02 25.89
CA GLU A 36 5.97 -1.18 26.18
C GLU A 36 4.56 -0.78 26.64
N VAL A 37 3.52 -1.45 26.14
CA VAL A 37 2.14 -1.17 26.55
C VAL A 37 1.78 -2.09 27.72
N VAL A 38 1.50 -1.49 28.88
CA VAL A 38 1.05 -2.22 30.07
C VAL A 38 -0.21 -1.55 30.60
N PRO A 39 -1.41 -2.06 30.25
CA PRO A 39 -2.66 -1.51 30.76
C PRO A 39 -2.69 -1.46 32.29
N SER A 40 -3.16 -0.36 32.85
CA SER A 40 -3.40 -0.23 34.28
C SER A 40 -4.65 -1.00 34.71
N TRP A 41 -4.61 -1.56 35.92
CA TRP A 41 -5.76 -2.18 36.58
C TRP A 41 -6.48 -1.23 37.55
N PHE A 42 -6.04 0.02 37.63
CA PHE A 42 -6.69 1.03 38.45
C PHE A 42 -8.14 1.23 37.99
N LYS A 43 -9.09 0.96 38.88
CA LYS A 43 -10.51 1.24 38.64
C LYS A 43 -10.72 2.74 38.84
N GLU A 44 -11.34 3.41 37.86
CA GLU A 44 -11.62 4.86 37.85
C GLU A 44 -12.73 5.22 38.86
N THR A 45 -12.54 4.86 40.14
CA THR A 45 -13.53 5.00 41.22
C THR A 45 -13.25 6.19 42.13
N LEU A 46 -12.45 7.16 41.67
CA LEU A 46 -12.21 8.39 42.41
C LEU A 46 -13.52 9.18 42.52
N GLU A 47 -13.77 9.75 43.70
CA GLU A 47 -14.98 10.52 43.95
C GLU A 47 -14.88 11.89 43.25
N LYS A 48 -15.66 12.08 42.18
CA LYS A 48 -15.61 13.28 41.33
C LYS A 48 -15.84 14.59 42.11
N SER A 49 -16.67 14.56 43.16
CA SER A 49 -16.96 15.68 44.06
C SER A 49 -15.79 16.11 44.94
N SER A 50 -14.72 15.30 45.04
CA SER A 50 -13.53 15.63 45.83
C SER A 50 -12.56 16.59 45.11
N PHE A 51 -12.81 16.93 43.84
CA PHE A 51 -11.94 17.76 43.02
C PHE A 51 -12.57 19.12 42.76
N ALA A 52 -11.77 20.19 42.87
CA ALA A 52 -12.27 21.55 42.67
C ALA A 52 -12.50 21.87 41.19
N ALA A 53 -11.82 21.15 40.29
CA ALA A 53 -11.96 21.30 38.85
C ALA A 53 -11.81 19.96 38.09
N PRO A 54 -12.44 19.81 36.90
CA PRO A 54 -12.36 18.60 36.10
C PRO A 54 -10.93 18.17 35.74
N TYR A 55 -10.03 19.12 35.47
CA TYR A 55 -8.64 18.79 35.11
C TYR A 55 -7.89 18.10 36.27
N GLU A 56 -8.21 18.43 37.54
CA GLU A 56 -7.57 17.80 38.70
C GLU A 56 -7.93 16.32 38.78
N TYR A 57 -9.19 15.99 38.48
CA TYR A 57 -9.66 14.61 38.38
C TYR A 57 -8.90 13.82 37.30
N ALA A 58 -8.75 14.41 36.11
CA ALA A 58 -8.06 13.77 34.99
C ALA A 58 -6.57 13.53 35.30
N VAL A 59 -5.90 14.51 35.90
CA VAL A 59 -4.48 14.41 36.30
C VAL A 59 -4.29 13.35 37.37
N GLU A 60 -5.10 13.35 38.43
CA GLU A 60 -4.97 12.38 39.51
C GLU A 60 -5.29 10.96 39.02
N THR A 61 -6.29 10.80 38.15
CA THR A 61 -6.60 9.49 37.52
C THR A 61 -5.45 8.99 36.65
N ALA A 62 -4.85 9.86 35.83
CA ALA A 62 -3.68 9.52 35.00
C ALA A 62 -2.48 9.09 35.87
N LYS A 63 -2.24 9.81 36.98
CA LYS A 63 -1.18 9.52 37.95
C LYS A 63 -1.39 8.20 38.68
N GLN A 64 -2.61 7.92 39.16
CA GLN A 64 -2.92 6.64 39.82
C GLN A 64 -2.73 5.44 38.86
N LYS A 65 -3.12 5.58 37.59
CA LYS A 65 -2.88 4.56 36.55
C LYS A 65 -1.37 4.27 36.36
N ALA A 66 -0.55 5.31 36.26
CA ALA A 66 0.89 5.16 36.11
C ALA A 66 1.55 4.55 37.37
N LEU A 67 1.14 4.99 38.55
CA LEU A 67 1.64 4.48 39.84
C LEU A 67 1.32 3.01 40.04
N GLU A 68 0.11 2.58 39.69
CA GLU A 68 -0.29 1.17 39.75
C GLU A 68 0.63 0.30 38.89
N VAL A 69 0.84 0.70 37.63
CA VAL A 69 1.72 -0.03 36.70
C VAL A 69 3.17 -0.05 37.20
N ALA A 70 3.71 1.10 37.64
CA ALA A 70 5.06 1.19 38.17
C ALA A 70 5.29 0.24 39.36
N LYS A 71 4.40 0.28 40.36
CA LYS A 71 4.46 -0.57 41.56
C LYS A 71 4.30 -2.04 41.22
N ARG A 72 3.32 -2.38 40.36
CA ARG A 72 3.06 -3.77 39.96
C ARG A 72 4.25 -4.36 39.19
N MET A 73 4.85 -3.61 38.27
CA MET A 73 6.02 -4.09 37.51
C MET A 73 7.25 -4.25 38.39
N HIS A 74 7.44 -3.39 39.38
CA HIS A 74 8.52 -3.51 40.35
C HIS A 74 8.39 -4.79 41.21
N VAL A 75 7.20 -5.06 41.74
CA VAL A 75 6.96 -6.18 42.67
C VAL A 75 6.77 -7.52 41.96
N ARG A 76 5.92 -7.59 40.92
CA ARG A 76 5.55 -8.87 40.28
C ARG A 76 6.47 -9.27 39.14
N HIS A 77 7.00 -8.31 38.37
CA HIS A 77 7.77 -8.62 37.16
C HIS A 77 9.28 -8.57 37.39
N LEU A 78 9.72 -8.31 38.64
CA LEU A 78 11.14 -8.18 39.07
C LEU A 78 11.96 -7.26 38.15
N ARG A 79 11.29 -6.31 37.47
CA ARG A 79 11.90 -5.48 36.45
C ARG A 79 11.23 -4.10 36.43
N THR A 80 11.80 -3.21 37.22
CA THR A 80 11.39 -1.80 37.35
C THR A 80 11.44 -1.10 35.98
N PRO A 81 10.36 -0.41 35.56
CA PRO A 81 10.42 0.47 34.39
C PRO A 81 11.34 1.67 34.66
N ASP A 82 11.89 2.31 33.63
CA ASP A 82 12.63 3.57 33.81
C ASP A 82 11.68 4.77 33.76
N VAL A 83 10.70 4.71 32.86
CA VAL A 83 9.70 5.77 32.65
C VAL A 83 8.33 5.13 32.48
N VAL A 84 7.31 5.61 33.20
CA VAL A 84 5.91 5.22 33.02
C VAL A 84 5.07 6.43 32.64
N ILE A 85 4.32 6.34 31.54
CA ILE A 85 3.45 7.40 31.03
C ILE A 85 2.00 6.96 31.28
N GLY A 86 1.30 7.65 32.17
CA GLY A 86 -0.15 7.54 32.36
C GLY A 86 -0.88 8.67 31.67
N ALA A 87 -2.09 8.41 31.18
CA ALA A 87 -2.97 9.44 30.66
C ALA A 87 -4.43 9.08 30.87
N ASP A 88 -5.24 10.11 31.11
CA ASP A 88 -6.67 10.00 31.29
C ASP A 88 -7.39 11.16 30.60
N THR A 89 -8.48 10.88 29.90
CA THR A 89 -9.19 11.88 29.08
C THR A 89 -10.65 11.86 29.50
N ILE A 90 -11.17 13.04 29.82
CA ILE A 90 -12.56 13.26 30.20
C ILE A 90 -13.16 14.38 29.37
N VAL A 91 -14.48 14.40 29.26
CA VAL A 91 -15.24 15.53 28.72
C VAL A 91 -15.98 16.21 29.85
N SER A 92 -16.07 17.53 29.85
CA SER A 92 -16.86 18.29 30.81
C SER A 92 -17.75 19.32 30.15
N VAL A 93 -19.01 19.33 30.57
CA VAL A 93 -20.03 20.30 30.14
C VAL A 93 -20.84 20.72 31.36
N ASP A 94 -21.04 22.02 31.56
CA ASP A 94 -21.74 22.58 32.72
C ASP A 94 -21.20 22.00 34.06
N GLU A 95 -19.87 21.97 34.23
CA GLU A 95 -19.13 21.42 35.38
C GLU A 95 -19.32 19.91 35.65
N GLN A 96 -20.08 19.21 34.81
CA GLN A 96 -20.27 17.77 34.93
C GLN A 96 -19.20 17.01 34.15
N ILE A 97 -18.56 16.02 34.78
CA ILE A 97 -17.58 15.13 34.15
C ILE A 97 -18.29 13.95 33.46
N LEU A 98 -18.02 13.79 32.17
CA LEU A 98 -18.46 12.69 31.32
C LEU A 98 -17.25 11.82 30.94
N GLU A 99 -17.27 10.58 31.42
CA GLU A 99 -16.29 9.56 31.07
C GLU A 99 -16.78 8.76 29.86
N LYS A 100 -16.51 7.46 29.82
CA LYS A 100 -17.04 6.55 28.80
C LYS A 100 -18.46 6.15 29.17
N PRO A 101 -19.37 6.06 28.19
CA PRO A 101 -20.73 5.61 28.46
C PRO A 101 -20.74 4.14 28.87
N VAL A 102 -21.57 3.78 29.85
CA VAL A 102 -21.71 2.38 30.29
C VAL A 102 -22.57 1.55 29.35
N ASP A 103 -23.51 2.19 28.64
CA ASP A 103 -24.41 1.59 27.67
C ASP A 103 -24.89 2.62 26.63
N LYS A 104 -25.71 2.18 25.68
CA LYS A 104 -26.26 3.04 24.62
C LYS A 104 -27.16 4.16 25.14
N GLN A 105 -27.88 3.93 26.23
CA GLN A 105 -28.78 4.94 26.80
C GLN A 105 -27.98 6.04 27.52
N ASP A 106 -26.90 5.66 28.17
CA ASP A 106 -25.93 6.59 28.73
C ASP A 106 -25.25 7.42 27.64
N ALA A 107 -24.85 6.78 26.53
CA ALA A 107 -24.29 7.51 25.39
C ALA A 107 -25.28 8.54 24.82
N TYR A 108 -26.57 8.17 24.67
CA TYR A 108 -27.61 9.12 24.28
C TYR A 108 -27.72 10.29 25.27
N ARG A 109 -27.77 10.01 26.59
CA ARG A 109 -27.81 11.06 27.62
C ARG A 109 -26.61 12.00 27.53
N MET A 110 -25.41 11.47 27.33
CA MET A 110 -24.19 12.26 27.17
C MET A 110 -24.27 13.13 25.91
N LEU A 111 -24.53 12.53 24.75
CA LEU A 111 -24.55 13.21 23.47
C LEU A 111 -25.65 14.27 23.38
N SER A 112 -26.86 13.98 23.87
CA SER A 112 -27.95 14.95 23.95
C SER A 112 -27.62 16.14 24.84
N ARG A 113 -26.76 15.96 25.86
CA ARG A 113 -26.30 17.05 26.73
C ARG A 113 -25.26 17.93 26.04
N LEU A 114 -24.43 17.34 25.18
CA LEU A 114 -23.40 18.04 24.41
C LEU A 114 -23.96 18.71 23.14
N ASN A 115 -25.08 18.20 22.60
CA ASN A 115 -25.70 18.66 21.37
C ASN A 115 -25.92 20.18 21.36
N GLY A 116 -25.42 20.86 20.32
CA GLY A 116 -25.48 22.31 20.19
C GLY A 116 -24.68 23.12 21.22
N LYS A 117 -23.91 22.50 22.12
CA LYS A 117 -23.15 23.19 23.18
C LYS A 117 -21.64 23.16 22.93
N GLU A 118 -20.95 24.12 23.56
CA GLU A 118 -19.50 24.06 23.73
C GLU A 118 -19.19 23.31 25.03
N HIS A 119 -18.19 22.44 24.98
CA HIS A 119 -17.70 21.67 26.12
C HIS A 119 -16.18 21.56 26.09
N SER A 120 -15.59 21.23 27.23
CA SER A 120 -14.14 21.09 27.38
C SER A 120 -13.74 19.63 27.40
N VAL A 121 -12.69 19.29 26.65
CA VAL A 121 -12.00 18.00 26.72
C VAL A 121 -10.71 18.19 27.49
N PHE A 122 -10.57 17.47 28.59
CA PHE A 122 -9.36 17.50 29.41
C PHE A 122 -8.62 16.18 29.28
N THR A 123 -7.32 16.24 29.02
CA THR A 123 -6.44 15.07 29.21
C THR A 123 -5.39 15.39 30.26
N GLY A 124 -5.40 14.63 31.35
CA GLY A 124 -4.31 14.59 32.32
C GLY A 124 -3.24 13.61 31.86
N VAL A 125 -1.96 13.98 32.03
CA VAL A 125 -0.81 13.14 31.70
C VAL A 125 0.14 13.12 32.90
N ALA A 126 0.62 11.92 33.25
CA ALA A 126 1.61 11.72 34.30
C ALA A 126 2.82 10.97 33.73
N ILE A 127 4.02 11.50 33.96
CA ILE A 127 5.31 10.91 33.60
C ILE A 127 6.02 10.58 34.90
N LEU A 128 6.24 9.29 35.13
CA LEU A 128 6.93 8.77 36.30
C LEU A 128 8.34 8.36 35.91
N HIS A 129 9.34 8.87 36.60
CA HIS A 129 10.72 8.35 36.54
C HIS A 129 10.93 7.41 37.71
N CYS A 130 11.26 6.17 37.40
CA CYS A 130 11.38 5.11 38.38
C CYS A 130 12.84 4.68 38.51
N CYS A 131 13.35 4.67 39.74
CA CYS A 131 14.66 4.15 40.09
C CYS A 131 14.52 3.07 41.16
N SER A 132 15.30 2.01 41.05
CA SER A 132 15.38 0.98 42.10
C SER A 132 16.72 1.08 42.81
N LYS A 133 16.70 1.35 44.11
CA LYS A 133 17.86 1.29 45.01
C LYS A 133 17.51 0.39 46.19
N ASP A 134 18.37 -0.56 46.52
CA ASP A 134 18.18 -1.47 47.67
C ASP A 134 16.80 -2.16 47.72
N ASN A 135 16.28 -2.60 46.58
CA ASN A 135 14.92 -3.17 46.41
C ASN A 135 13.76 -2.25 46.83
N GLN A 136 14.00 -0.94 46.97
CA GLN A 136 12.96 0.07 47.12
C GLN A 136 12.77 0.83 45.81
N LEU A 137 11.51 1.16 45.51
CA LEU A 137 11.12 1.91 44.32
C LEU A 137 11.02 3.41 44.66
N GLU A 138 11.96 4.19 44.14
CA GLU A 138 11.90 5.65 44.13
C GLU A 138 11.15 6.10 42.87
N ILE A 139 10.15 6.98 43.02
CA ILE A 139 9.36 7.51 41.92
C ILE A 139 9.37 9.04 41.98
N GLU A 140 9.84 9.68 40.91
CA GLU A 140 9.65 11.11 40.67
C GLU A 140 8.49 11.27 39.69
N ILE A 141 7.56 12.18 39.99
CA ILE A 141 6.34 12.38 39.22
C ILE A 141 6.37 13.76 38.60
N THR A 142 6.15 13.82 37.29
CA THR A 142 5.84 15.05 36.56
C THR A 142 4.49 14.88 35.90
N ASP A 143 3.52 15.72 36.25
CA ASP A 143 2.19 15.70 35.66
C ASP A 143 1.79 17.07 35.11
N PHE A 144 0.84 17.06 34.18
CA PHE A 144 0.27 18.25 33.55
C PHE A 144 -1.08 17.88 32.92
N TYR A 145 -1.83 18.89 32.48
CA TYR A 145 -3.06 18.70 31.71
C TYR A 145 -3.08 19.59 30.48
N GLU A 146 -3.97 19.26 29.56
CA GLU A 146 -4.35 20.11 28.43
C GLU A 146 -5.88 20.20 28.37
N GLU A 147 -6.38 21.41 28.09
CA GLU A 147 -7.80 21.68 27.86
C GLU A 147 -8.02 22.01 26.38
N THR A 148 -9.08 21.48 25.78
CA THR A 148 -9.49 21.85 24.43
C THR A 148 -10.98 21.98 24.35
N LYS A 149 -11.45 23.12 23.83
CA LYS A 149 -12.87 23.41 23.68
C LYS A 149 -13.39 22.83 22.37
N VAL A 150 -14.53 22.17 22.42
CA VAL A 150 -15.19 21.56 21.26
C VAL A 150 -16.63 22.04 21.24
N LYS A 151 -17.08 22.50 20.07
CA LYS A 151 -18.48 22.87 19.84
C LYS A 151 -19.16 21.79 19.02
N PHE A 152 -20.28 21.27 19.52
CA PHE A 152 -21.15 20.43 18.71
C PHE A 152 -22.15 21.25 17.90
N SER A 153 -22.44 20.77 16.69
CA SER A 153 -23.58 21.22 15.91
C SER A 153 -24.89 20.84 16.60
N GLU A 154 -25.98 21.50 16.24
CA GLU A 154 -27.33 21.07 16.63
C GLU A 154 -27.78 19.92 15.73
N LEU A 155 -27.98 18.74 16.31
CA LEU A 155 -28.33 17.51 15.60
C LEU A 155 -29.68 16.98 16.05
N SER A 156 -30.36 16.26 15.15
CA SER A 156 -31.62 15.59 15.47
C SER A 156 -31.38 14.34 16.31
N GLU A 157 -32.42 13.91 17.03
CA GLU A 157 -32.39 12.69 17.84
C GLU A 157 -32.06 11.45 17.00
N GLU A 158 -32.55 11.39 15.76
CA GLU A 158 -32.29 10.28 14.84
C GLU A 158 -30.80 10.17 14.50
N LEU A 159 -30.13 11.30 14.25
CA LEU A 159 -28.68 11.32 13.97
C LEU A 159 -27.85 10.89 15.17
N LEU A 160 -28.26 11.28 16.38
CA LEU A 160 -27.59 10.82 17.61
C LEU A 160 -27.72 9.30 17.77
N TRP A 161 -28.90 8.73 17.51
CA TRP A 161 -29.11 7.28 17.58
C TRP A 161 -28.35 6.51 16.50
N GLU A 162 -28.30 7.01 15.26
CA GLU A 162 -27.47 6.43 14.19
C GLU A 162 -26.00 6.38 14.60
N TYR A 163 -25.48 7.48 15.15
CA TYR A 163 -24.12 7.53 15.65
C TYR A 163 -23.89 6.54 16.81
N ILE A 164 -24.84 6.38 17.73
CA ILE A 164 -24.78 5.38 18.81
C ILE A 164 -24.83 3.95 18.27
N HIS A 165 -25.61 3.69 17.23
CA HIS A 165 -25.74 2.37 16.61
C HIS A 165 -24.47 1.94 15.88
N SER A 166 -23.62 2.87 15.45
CA SER A 166 -22.29 2.55 14.91
C SER A 166 -21.38 1.83 15.90
N GLY A 167 -21.64 1.96 17.21
CA GLY A 167 -20.78 1.42 18.29
C GLY A 167 -19.57 2.29 18.62
N GLU A 168 -19.27 3.32 17.82
CA GLU A 168 -18.13 4.22 18.04
C GLU A 168 -18.11 4.92 19.41
N PRO A 169 -19.24 5.36 20.01
CA PRO A 169 -19.24 6.07 21.29
C PRO A 169 -18.65 5.30 22.48
N MET A 170 -18.74 3.97 22.46
CA MET A 170 -18.70 3.15 23.68
C MET A 170 -17.34 3.16 24.41
N ASP A 171 -16.23 3.37 23.69
CA ASP A 171 -14.88 3.35 24.25
C ASP A 171 -14.27 4.76 24.45
N LYS A 172 -15.09 5.82 24.34
CA LYS A 172 -14.62 7.22 24.26
C LYS A 172 -15.23 8.10 25.33
N ALA A 173 -14.43 9.03 25.84
CA ALA A 173 -14.89 10.01 26.82
C ALA A 173 -15.93 10.93 26.19
N GLY A 174 -17.01 11.23 26.92
CA GLY A 174 -18.16 11.97 26.41
C GLY A 174 -18.94 11.26 25.30
N GLY A 175 -18.62 10.00 24.99
CA GLY A 175 -19.32 9.22 23.98
C GLY A 175 -19.02 9.61 22.53
N TYR A 176 -17.90 10.29 22.24
CA TYR A 176 -17.58 10.63 20.84
C TYR A 176 -16.12 10.56 20.42
N GLY A 177 -15.88 10.36 19.12
CA GLY A 177 -14.56 10.34 18.50
C GLY A 177 -14.46 11.28 17.30
N ILE A 178 -13.69 12.35 17.43
CA ILE A 178 -13.55 13.35 16.36
C ILE A 178 -12.85 12.82 15.08
N GLN A 179 -12.10 11.72 15.17
CA GLN A 179 -11.32 11.17 14.05
C GLN A 179 -12.13 10.26 13.10
N ALA A 180 -13.35 9.87 13.49
CA ALA A 180 -14.17 8.93 12.75
C ALA A 180 -15.57 9.51 12.54
N LEU A 181 -16.65 8.73 12.69
CA LEU A 181 -18.01 9.20 12.43
C LEU A 181 -18.39 10.35 13.38
N GLY A 182 -17.85 10.36 14.60
CA GLY A 182 -18.08 11.42 15.58
C GLY A 182 -17.59 12.80 15.12
N GLY A 183 -16.77 12.89 14.08
CA GLY A 183 -16.42 14.15 13.42
C GLY A 183 -17.65 14.89 12.86
N MET A 184 -18.73 14.17 12.49
CA MET A 184 -19.98 14.78 12.05
C MET A 184 -20.68 15.61 13.14
N LEU A 185 -20.34 15.36 14.41
CA LEU A 185 -20.95 16.04 15.54
C LEU A 185 -20.33 17.42 15.78
N VAL A 186 -19.10 17.65 15.30
CA VAL A 186 -18.25 18.76 15.72
C VAL A 186 -18.30 19.89 14.69
N GLU A 187 -18.64 21.09 15.16
CA GLU A 187 -18.63 22.32 14.36
C GLU A 187 -17.23 22.94 14.33
N TYR A 188 -16.60 23.08 15.50
CA TYR A 188 -15.23 23.56 15.61
C TYR A 188 -14.50 23.02 16.85
N VAL A 189 -13.18 23.12 16.81
CA VAL A 189 -12.27 22.80 17.91
C VAL A 189 -11.36 24.00 18.15
N HIS A 190 -11.26 24.43 19.41
CA HIS A 190 -10.37 25.50 19.85
C HIS A 190 -9.39 24.97 20.89
N GLY A 191 -8.17 24.64 20.45
CA GLY A 191 -7.09 24.08 21.27
C GLY A 191 -6.32 22.96 20.55
N ASP A 192 -5.74 22.02 21.31
CA ASP A 192 -4.99 20.89 20.78
C ASP A 192 -5.93 19.80 20.24
N PHE A 193 -5.96 19.60 18.92
CA PHE A 193 -6.75 18.54 18.31
C PHE A 193 -6.40 17.14 18.85
N LEU A 194 -5.11 16.84 19.09
CA LEU A 194 -4.69 15.53 19.59
C LEU A 194 -5.11 15.32 21.05
N ASN A 195 -5.31 16.38 21.82
CA ASN A 195 -5.92 16.31 23.14
C ASN A 195 -7.36 15.76 23.06
N VAL A 196 -8.15 16.21 22.07
CA VAL A 196 -9.52 15.69 21.82
C VAL A 196 -9.49 14.22 21.41
N VAL A 197 -8.48 13.82 20.62
CA VAL A 197 -8.27 12.40 20.26
C VAL A 197 -7.95 11.54 21.48
N GLY A 198 -7.29 12.13 22.49
CA GLY A 198 -7.04 11.51 23.78
C GLY A 198 -5.59 11.58 24.27
N PHE A 199 -4.72 12.37 23.64
CA PHE A 199 -3.37 12.63 24.15
C PHE A 199 -2.78 13.97 23.67
N PRO A 200 -2.42 14.90 24.56
CA PRO A 200 -1.89 16.22 24.21
C PRO A 200 -0.41 16.15 23.81
N LEU A 201 -0.16 15.70 22.58
CA LEU A 201 1.19 15.39 22.11
C LEU A 201 2.12 16.61 22.15
N ASN A 202 1.62 17.80 21.80
CA ASN A 202 2.44 19.01 21.78
C ASN A 202 2.98 19.34 23.18
N HIS A 203 2.10 19.39 24.17
CA HIS A 203 2.45 19.66 25.56
C HIS A 203 3.37 18.56 26.12
N PHE A 204 3.06 17.30 25.83
CA PHE A 204 3.91 16.17 26.21
C PHE A 204 5.35 16.29 25.65
N CYS A 205 5.51 16.65 24.38
CA CYS A 205 6.82 16.85 23.77
C CYS A 205 7.60 17.99 24.44
N LYS A 206 6.94 19.10 24.75
CA LYS A 206 7.54 20.23 25.48
C LYS A 206 7.99 19.80 26.88
N LYS A 207 7.15 19.09 27.61
CA LYS A 207 7.46 18.60 28.95
C LYS A 207 8.63 17.62 28.95
N LEU A 208 8.67 16.70 28.00
CA LEU A 208 9.82 15.81 27.83
C LEU A 208 11.10 16.58 27.49
N ALA A 209 11.02 17.62 26.65
CA ALA A 209 12.19 18.45 26.35
C ALA A 209 12.71 19.17 27.61
N GLU A 210 11.83 19.73 28.45
CA GLU A 210 12.22 20.34 29.73
C GLU A 210 12.93 19.36 30.66
N LEU A 211 12.41 18.13 30.77
CA LEU A 211 12.95 17.09 31.65
C LEU A 211 14.33 16.60 31.20
N TYR A 212 14.53 16.43 29.89
CA TYR A 212 15.75 15.83 29.35
C TYR A 212 16.76 16.85 28.80
N TYR A 213 16.35 18.08 28.56
CA TYR A 213 17.16 19.22 28.10
C TYR A 213 16.72 20.50 28.82
N PRO A 214 16.95 20.60 30.14
CA PRO A 214 16.58 21.79 30.88
C PRO A 214 17.30 23.01 30.27
N PRO A 215 16.59 24.10 29.96
CA PRO A 215 17.22 25.30 29.41
C PRO A 215 18.30 25.80 30.39
N SER A 216 19.46 26.17 29.86
CA SER A 216 20.54 26.74 30.67
C SER A 216 20.06 28.01 31.36
N LYS A 217 20.34 28.16 32.67
CA LYS A 217 19.99 29.36 33.45
C LYS A 217 20.67 30.67 32.99
N HIS A 218 21.37 30.67 31.85
CA HIS A 218 21.91 31.85 31.21
C HIS A 218 21.47 31.92 29.74
N ASN A 219 20.96 33.10 29.36
CA ASN A 219 20.61 33.57 28.02
C ASN A 219 19.26 33.10 27.43
N VAL A 220 18.15 33.59 27.99
CA VAL A 220 17.01 34.01 27.15
C VAL A 220 17.30 35.44 26.69
N GLN A 221 18.18 35.59 25.71
CA GLN A 221 18.09 36.77 24.85
C GLN A 221 17.00 36.46 23.82
N HIS A 222 15.83 37.07 23.98
CA HIS A 222 14.87 37.18 22.90
C HIS A 222 15.55 37.85 21.71
N LYS A 223 16.07 37.07 20.77
CA LYS A 223 16.25 37.57 19.41
C LYS A 223 14.84 37.75 18.85
N LYS A 224 14.36 38.99 18.85
CA LYS A 224 13.33 39.42 17.91
C LYS A 224 13.84 39.02 16.52
N TYR A 225 13.19 38.04 15.91
CA TYR A 225 13.22 37.98 14.46
C TYR A 225 12.34 39.14 14.02
N ASP A 226 12.97 40.17 13.45
CA ASP A 226 12.23 41.22 12.78
C ASP A 226 11.36 40.57 11.70
N SER A 227 10.13 41.04 11.67
CA SER A 227 9.02 40.60 10.84
C SER A 227 9.44 40.20 9.43
N ILE A 228 8.87 39.09 8.95
CA ILE A 228 8.82 38.77 7.52
C ILE A 228 8.35 40.03 6.78
N PRO A 229 9.05 40.52 5.73
CA PRO A 229 8.60 41.69 4.99
C PRO A 229 7.19 41.46 4.45
N SER A 230 6.32 42.47 4.59
CA SER A 230 5.00 42.47 3.97
C SER A 230 5.15 42.31 2.47
N VAL A 231 4.59 41.25 1.91
CA VAL A 231 4.45 41.11 0.46
C VAL A 231 3.36 42.08 0.04
N ASP A 232 3.68 42.99 -0.88
CA ASP A 232 2.75 43.97 -1.43
C ASP A 232 1.49 43.28 -1.95
N THR A 233 0.36 43.69 -1.40
CA THR A 233 -0.98 43.43 -1.90
C THR A 233 -1.11 43.96 -3.32
N PHE A 234 -1.28 43.08 -4.31
CA PHE A 234 -1.84 43.46 -5.60
C PHE A 234 -3.37 43.57 -5.46
N GLU A 235 -3.82 44.73 -4.98
CA GLU A 235 -5.17 45.21 -5.27
C GLU A 235 -5.10 46.38 -6.26
N ASN A 236 -5.92 46.23 -7.31
CA ASN A 236 -6.34 47.19 -8.34
C ASN A 236 -5.77 46.93 -9.73
N LEU A 237 -6.63 46.39 -10.60
CA LEU A 237 -7.23 47.14 -11.70
C LEU A 237 -8.53 46.43 -12.11
N SER A 238 -9.68 47.02 -11.78
CA SER A 238 -10.96 46.69 -12.44
C SER A 238 -11.13 47.54 -13.70
N ASP A 239 -11.90 46.96 -14.61
CA ASP A 239 -12.77 47.53 -15.62
C ASP A 239 -12.20 48.24 -16.85
N GLY A 240 -12.63 47.71 -18.00
CA GLY A 240 -12.51 48.31 -19.31
C GLY A 240 -13.05 47.39 -20.39
N GLU A 241 -14.37 47.20 -20.46
CA GLU A 241 -15.04 46.70 -21.66
C GLU A 241 -14.74 47.61 -22.86
N SER A 242 -14.50 47.04 -24.05
CA SER A 242 -15.01 47.61 -25.31
C SER A 242 -14.86 46.64 -26.48
N GLU A 243 -15.89 46.69 -27.31
CA GLU A 243 -16.20 45.80 -28.42
C GLU A 243 -15.38 46.05 -29.69
N SER A 244 -15.33 44.99 -30.51
CA SER A 244 -15.55 45.01 -31.96
C SER A 244 -14.55 45.66 -32.95
N SER A 245 -14.25 44.81 -33.94
CA SER A 245 -14.30 45.09 -35.38
C SER A 245 -13.04 45.59 -36.12
N ASN A 246 -12.73 44.78 -37.15
CA ASN A 246 -12.55 45.19 -38.55
C ASN A 246 -11.18 45.66 -39.08
N PHE A 247 -10.71 44.84 -40.03
CA PHE A 247 -10.34 45.17 -41.41
C PHE A 247 -8.87 45.45 -41.80
N THR A 248 -8.44 44.58 -42.72
CA THR A 248 -7.67 44.81 -43.97
C THR A 248 -6.14 44.90 -43.99
N LYS A 249 -5.60 43.87 -44.68
CA LYS A 249 -4.71 43.91 -45.86
C LYS A 249 -3.41 44.74 -45.75
N SER A 250 -2.29 44.05 -45.96
CA SER A 250 -1.52 44.26 -47.20
C SER A 250 -0.72 43.03 -47.60
N LYS A 251 -0.90 42.65 -48.86
CA LYS A 251 -0.03 41.78 -49.68
C LYS A 251 1.36 42.42 -49.84
N VAL A 252 2.42 41.61 -49.96
CA VAL A 252 3.28 41.58 -51.17
C VAL A 252 3.87 40.18 -51.30
N ALA A 253 3.83 39.65 -52.51
CA ALA A 253 4.36 38.37 -52.95
C ALA A 253 5.68 38.56 -53.71
N SER A 254 6.55 37.54 -53.67
CA SER A 254 7.42 37.07 -54.78
C SER A 254 7.99 35.71 -54.33
N LYS A 255 7.56 34.55 -54.85
CA LYS A 255 7.77 33.89 -56.16
C LYS A 255 9.24 33.83 -56.60
N LEU A 256 9.80 32.61 -56.64
CA LEU A 256 10.63 31.97 -57.69
C LEU A 256 11.14 30.63 -57.09
N ASP A 257 10.58 29.50 -57.52
CA ASP A 257 11.11 28.54 -58.53
C ASP A 257 12.23 27.65 -57.96
N SER A 258 12.09 26.33 -57.77
CA SER A 258 11.69 25.18 -58.61
C SER A 258 12.90 24.43 -59.22
N SER A 259 12.83 23.08 -59.12
CA SER A 259 13.67 22.03 -59.74
C SER A 259 15.12 21.86 -59.24
N GLY A 260 15.75 20.68 -59.19
CA GLY A 260 15.41 19.30 -59.57
C GLY A 260 16.35 18.36 -58.76
N MET A 261 15.89 17.17 -58.36
CA MET A 261 16.11 15.89 -59.04
C MET A 261 17.59 15.51 -59.12
N ASP A 262 18.02 14.51 -58.32
CA ASP A 262 18.75 13.38 -58.90
C ASP A 262 18.73 12.14 -58.01
N SER A 263 18.55 11.03 -58.71
CA SER A 263 18.45 9.66 -58.23
C SER A 263 19.79 8.95 -58.39
N SER A 264 20.14 8.05 -57.47
CA SER A 264 20.73 6.75 -57.82
C SER A 264 20.76 5.84 -56.60
N GLY A 265 20.25 4.63 -56.79
CA GLY A 265 20.25 3.57 -55.79
C GLY A 265 21.48 2.68 -55.88
N ALA A 266 21.72 1.93 -54.81
CA ALA A 266 22.41 0.66 -54.86
C ALA A 266 21.86 -0.25 -53.74
N VAL A 267 21.31 -1.37 -54.18
CA VAL A 267 20.91 -2.54 -53.39
C VAL A 267 22.16 -3.39 -53.14
N TYR A 268 22.33 -3.98 -51.95
CA TYR A 268 22.66 -5.40 -51.70
C TYR A 268 22.88 -5.69 -50.20
N THR A 269 21.86 -6.33 -49.60
CA THR A 269 21.84 -7.51 -48.71
C THR A 269 22.89 -7.78 -47.60
N SER A 270 22.30 -7.98 -46.41
CA SER A 270 22.47 -9.11 -45.45
C SER A 270 23.57 -9.07 -44.39
N GLY A 271 23.17 -9.34 -43.14
CA GLY A 271 24.08 -9.76 -42.06
C GLY A 271 23.59 -9.42 -40.65
N ASN A 272 22.87 -10.36 -40.02
CA ASN A 272 22.39 -10.37 -38.63
C ASN A 272 23.38 -9.88 -37.56
N SER A 273 22.88 -9.13 -36.58
CA SER A 273 23.00 -9.41 -35.13
C SER A 273 22.48 -8.21 -34.33
N SER A 274 21.17 -8.17 -34.05
CA SER A 274 20.58 -7.18 -33.13
C SER A 274 20.84 -7.58 -31.67
N ALA A 275 22.03 -7.22 -31.18
CA ALA A 275 22.24 -7.11 -29.75
C ALA A 275 21.42 -5.91 -29.24
N VAL A 276 20.39 -6.21 -28.45
CA VAL A 276 19.59 -5.22 -27.72
C VAL A 276 20.54 -4.35 -26.88
N ARG A 277 20.80 -3.13 -27.33
CA ARG A 277 21.58 -2.14 -26.59
C ARG A 277 20.76 -1.67 -25.39
N LYS A 278 21.15 -2.14 -24.20
CA LYS A 278 20.84 -1.49 -22.92
C LYS A 278 21.58 -0.16 -22.86
N GLY A 279 20.84 0.91 -22.55
CA GLY A 279 21.42 2.21 -22.19
C GLY A 279 20.54 3.37 -22.60
N PHE A 280 19.76 3.90 -21.66
CA PHE A 280 19.15 5.22 -21.79
C PHE A 280 20.27 6.25 -21.71
N THR A 281 20.65 6.83 -22.83
CA THR A 281 21.23 8.19 -22.93
C THR A 281 21.37 8.54 -24.40
N VAL A 282 20.58 9.52 -24.86
CA VAL A 282 20.93 10.27 -26.08
C VAL A 282 22.12 11.15 -25.69
N PRO A 283 23.27 11.09 -26.38
CA PRO A 283 24.36 12.01 -26.12
C PRO A 283 23.96 13.39 -26.65
N LEU A 284 23.85 14.38 -25.75
CA LEU A 284 23.92 15.77 -26.14
C LEU A 284 25.38 16.08 -26.49
N GLU A 285 25.67 16.23 -27.78
CA GLU A 285 26.95 16.76 -28.25
C GLU A 285 27.07 18.24 -27.81
N ASN A 286 27.80 18.47 -26.73
CA ASN A 286 28.24 19.81 -26.37
C ASN A 286 29.33 20.25 -27.35
N GLN A 287 28.97 21.07 -28.32
CA GLN A 287 29.89 22.03 -28.92
C GLN A 287 30.26 23.06 -27.83
N ASN A 288 31.32 22.77 -27.07
CA ASN A 288 32.29 23.74 -26.57
C ASN A 288 33.28 22.99 -25.67
N GLY A 289 34.54 22.96 -26.09
CA GLY A 289 35.60 22.27 -25.38
C GLY A 289 35.86 22.89 -24.02
N MET A 290 35.69 22.11 -22.95
CA MET A 290 36.50 22.23 -21.74
C MET A 290 36.34 21.03 -20.78
N SER A 291 37.49 20.46 -20.45
CA SER A 291 37.86 19.67 -19.25
C SER A 291 37.23 18.30 -18.99
N GLN A 292 38.07 17.27 -19.16
CA GLN A 292 37.96 15.93 -18.58
C GLN A 292 38.12 16.00 -17.05
N ASN A 293 37.00 15.86 -16.32
CA ASN A 293 36.86 15.18 -15.02
C ASN A 293 35.51 15.55 -14.38
N ALA A 294 34.41 15.41 -15.13
CA ALA A 294 33.10 15.36 -14.51
C ALA A 294 33.01 14.02 -13.75
N SER A 295 32.92 14.07 -12.42
CA SER A 295 32.61 12.89 -11.61
C SER A 295 31.40 12.19 -12.23
N LYS A 296 31.55 10.92 -12.62
CA LYS A 296 30.44 10.14 -13.18
C LYS A 296 29.33 10.10 -12.13
N LEU A 297 28.24 10.81 -12.40
CA LEU A 297 27.01 10.77 -11.61
C LEU A 297 26.62 9.30 -11.41
N PRO A 298 26.15 8.87 -10.22
CA PRO A 298 25.79 7.48 -9.98
C PRO A 298 24.48 7.12 -10.68
N SER A 299 24.52 6.97 -12.01
CA SER A 299 23.35 6.84 -12.89
C SER A 299 22.37 5.77 -12.41
N LYS A 300 22.87 4.60 -12.02
CA LYS A 300 22.04 3.50 -11.52
C LYS A 300 21.28 3.83 -10.23
N ILE A 301 21.87 4.61 -9.32
CA ILE A 301 21.20 5.02 -8.07
C ILE A 301 20.11 6.04 -8.39
N LEU A 302 20.40 6.98 -9.27
CA LEU A 302 19.43 7.99 -9.70
C LEU A 302 18.26 7.37 -10.46
N GLU A 303 18.52 6.40 -11.35
CA GLU A 303 17.49 5.60 -12.01
C GLU A 303 16.56 4.89 -11.00
N LEU A 304 17.11 4.33 -9.91
CA LEU A 304 16.30 3.74 -8.85
C LEU A 304 15.51 4.79 -8.06
N MET A 305 16.11 5.93 -7.76
CA MET A 305 15.45 7.04 -7.06
C MET A 305 14.29 7.62 -7.87
N ASP A 306 14.40 7.66 -9.20
CA ASP A 306 13.37 8.19 -10.08
C ASP A 306 12.39 7.12 -10.60
N GLY A 307 12.72 5.83 -10.45
CA GLY A 307 11.94 4.70 -10.99
C GLY A 307 10.47 4.69 -10.54
N PHE A 308 10.18 5.12 -9.31
CA PHE A 308 8.80 5.22 -8.83
C PHE A 308 7.96 6.21 -9.66
N ARG A 309 8.57 7.29 -10.18
CA ARG A 309 7.89 8.28 -11.02
C ARG A 309 7.53 7.67 -12.38
N ALA A 310 8.45 6.91 -12.97
CA ALA A 310 8.21 6.21 -14.23
C ALA A 310 7.08 5.18 -14.08
N SER A 311 7.11 4.36 -13.02
CA SER A 311 6.03 3.41 -12.70
C SER A 311 4.70 4.13 -12.53
N LYS A 312 4.65 5.23 -11.78
CA LYS A 312 3.39 5.96 -11.55
C LYS A 312 2.86 6.63 -12.82
N ALA A 313 3.74 7.11 -13.71
CA ALA A 313 3.33 7.62 -15.02
C ALA A 313 2.64 6.53 -15.87
N LEU A 314 3.25 5.34 -15.97
CA LEU A 314 2.64 4.18 -16.64
C LEU A 314 1.27 3.83 -16.05
N PHE A 315 1.19 3.81 -14.72
CA PHE A 315 -0.02 3.44 -13.98
C PHE A 315 -1.16 4.43 -14.24
N VAL A 316 -0.87 5.73 -14.16
CA VAL A 316 -1.86 6.79 -14.39
C VAL A 316 -2.28 6.83 -15.85
N ALA A 317 -1.35 6.71 -16.81
CA ALA A 317 -1.68 6.65 -18.23
C ALA A 317 -2.59 5.46 -18.58
N SER A 318 -2.33 4.30 -17.96
CA SER A 318 -3.19 3.12 -18.10
C SER A 318 -4.55 3.34 -17.46
N LYS A 319 -4.60 3.88 -16.23
CA LYS A 319 -5.85 4.15 -15.50
C LYS A 319 -6.75 5.16 -16.22
N LEU A 320 -6.15 6.17 -16.85
CA LEU A 320 -6.83 7.15 -17.69
C LEU A 320 -7.15 6.65 -19.11
N LYS A 321 -6.86 5.37 -19.42
CA LYS A 321 -7.14 4.74 -20.71
C LYS A 321 -6.51 5.49 -21.90
N ILE A 322 -5.33 6.09 -21.69
CA ILE A 322 -4.61 6.82 -22.75
C ILE A 322 -4.27 5.90 -23.92
N PHE A 323 -3.77 4.70 -23.63
CA PHE A 323 -3.39 3.73 -24.66
C PHE A 323 -4.60 3.24 -25.45
N ASP A 324 -5.74 3.03 -24.80
CA ASP A 324 -6.99 2.69 -25.48
C ASP A 324 -7.48 3.83 -26.37
N HIS A 325 -7.38 5.07 -25.88
CA HIS A 325 -7.79 6.24 -26.62
C HIS A 325 -6.94 6.48 -27.88
N LEU A 326 -5.66 6.11 -27.86
CA LEU A 326 -4.72 6.26 -28.97
C LEU A 326 -4.69 5.05 -29.91
N LYS A 327 -5.26 3.91 -29.51
CA LYS A 327 -5.25 2.69 -30.31
C LYS A 327 -6.01 2.89 -31.61
N ASP A 328 -5.45 2.36 -32.71
CA ASP A 328 -6.01 2.42 -34.06
C ASP A 328 -6.31 3.84 -34.59
N LYS A 329 -5.77 4.87 -33.94
CA LYS A 329 -5.81 6.26 -34.39
C LYS A 329 -4.44 6.70 -34.92
N GLY A 330 -4.46 7.71 -35.79
CA GLY A 330 -3.25 8.48 -36.10
C GLY A 330 -2.83 9.36 -34.92
N PRO A 331 -1.73 10.14 -35.04
CA PRO A 331 -1.29 11.04 -33.98
C PRO A 331 -2.39 12.00 -33.51
N VAL A 332 -2.64 12.05 -32.19
CA VAL A 332 -3.66 12.89 -31.55
C VAL A 332 -3.02 13.94 -30.67
N LYS A 333 -3.51 15.18 -30.68
CA LYS A 333 -2.95 16.26 -29.85
C LYS A 333 -3.36 16.11 -28.39
N ALA A 334 -2.51 16.60 -27.48
CA ALA A 334 -2.77 16.55 -26.04
C ALA A 334 -4.08 17.24 -25.64
N VAL A 335 -4.45 18.33 -26.30
CA VAL A 335 -5.71 19.05 -26.04
C VAL A 335 -6.94 18.20 -26.35
N ASP A 336 -6.91 17.45 -27.46
CA ASP A 336 -8.03 16.61 -27.88
C ASP A 336 -8.17 15.42 -26.94
N ILE A 337 -7.05 14.77 -26.62
CA ILE A 337 -7.00 13.68 -25.63
C ILE A 337 -7.54 14.15 -24.27
N ALA A 338 -7.09 15.32 -23.81
CA ALA A 338 -7.49 15.87 -22.51
C ALA A 338 -8.99 16.16 -22.45
N ASN A 339 -9.56 16.72 -23.52
CA ASN A 339 -11.00 16.99 -23.63
C ASN A 339 -11.81 15.69 -23.61
N ASP A 340 -11.36 14.67 -24.37
CA ASP A 340 -12.10 13.41 -24.52
C ASP A 340 -12.15 12.59 -23.22
N ILE A 341 -11.09 12.64 -22.40
CA ILE A 341 -11.02 11.90 -21.13
C ILE A 341 -11.34 12.77 -19.89
N GLY A 342 -11.70 14.04 -20.08
CA GLY A 342 -12.09 14.95 -19.00
C GLY A 342 -10.95 15.35 -18.04
N THR A 343 -9.78 15.69 -18.58
CA THR A 343 -8.58 16.05 -17.80
C THR A 343 -8.02 17.42 -18.19
N SER A 344 -7.14 18.00 -17.37
CA SER A 344 -6.49 19.26 -17.70
C SER A 344 -5.47 19.09 -18.83
N VAL A 345 -5.48 19.99 -19.83
CA VAL A 345 -4.52 19.96 -20.95
C VAL A 345 -3.06 19.94 -20.46
N CYS A 346 -2.71 20.79 -19.50
CA CYS A 346 -1.35 20.87 -18.94
C CYS A 346 -0.90 19.56 -18.28
N GLY A 347 -1.76 18.93 -17.47
CA GLY A 347 -1.45 17.65 -16.83
C GLY A 347 -1.30 16.52 -17.85
N THR A 348 -2.20 16.46 -18.82
CA THR A 348 -2.22 15.43 -19.86
C THR A 348 -1.02 15.54 -20.78
N GLU A 349 -0.67 16.74 -21.24
CA GLU A 349 0.53 16.97 -22.06
C GLU A 349 1.81 16.51 -21.35
N ARG A 350 1.98 16.86 -20.07
CA ARG A 350 3.16 16.44 -19.29
C ARG A 350 3.22 14.93 -19.07
N LEU A 351 2.07 14.28 -18.89
CA LEU A 351 2.00 12.81 -18.77
C LEU A 351 2.35 12.15 -20.11
N LEU A 352 1.79 12.64 -21.22
CA LEU A 352 2.07 12.14 -22.57
C LEU A 352 3.54 12.31 -22.93
N ASP A 353 4.15 13.45 -22.58
CA ASP A 353 5.58 13.70 -22.77
C ASP A 353 6.46 12.74 -21.96
N ALA A 354 6.08 12.47 -20.71
CA ALA A 354 6.77 11.47 -19.90
C ALA A 354 6.63 10.07 -20.52
N CYS A 355 5.43 9.67 -20.95
CA CYS A 355 5.20 8.39 -21.61
C CYS A 355 5.96 8.25 -22.94
N ALA A 356 6.06 9.32 -23.72
CA ALA A 356 6.85 9.33 -24.95
C ALA A 356 8.36 9.19 -24.66
N SER A 357 8.86 9.90 -23.65
CA SER A 357 10.26 9.78 -23.20
C SER A 357 10.59 8.38 -22.67
N LEU A 358 9.62 7.71 -22.04
CA LEU A 358 9.73 6.32 -21.59
C LEU A 358 9.59 5.28 -22.72
N GLY A 359 9.37 5.72 -23.96
CA GLY A 359 9.20 4.83 -25.12
C GLY A 359 7.85 4.09 -25.13
N LEU A 360 6.86 4.57 -24.38
CA LEU A 360 5.51 4.00 -24.38
C LEU A 360 4.68 4.58 -25.53
N LEU A 361 4.92 5.86 -25.86
CA LEU A 361 4.26 6.58 -26.95
C LEU A 361 5.30 7.10 -27.95
N GLU A 362 4.85 7.37 -29.16
CA GLU A 362 5.60 8.18 -30.12
C GLU A 362 5.08 9.62 -30.08
N LYS A 363 5.99 10.59 -30.12
CA LYS A 363 5.67 12.02 -30.19
C LYS A 363 6.12 12.58 -31.54
N THR A 364 5.19 13.20 -32.25
CA THR A 364 5.41 13.89 -33.53
C THR A 364 4.87 15.33 -33.45
N PRO A 365 5.21 16.22 -34.39
CA PRO A 365 4.57 17.54 -34.47
C PRO A 365 3.05 17.48 -34.62
N GLN A 366 2.51 16.37 -35.13
CA GLN A 366 1.08 16.14 -35.32
C GLN A 366 0.37 15.69 -34.04
N GLY A 367 1.10 15.14 -33.06
CA GLY A 367 0.55 14.65 -31.79
C GLY A 367 1.25 13.38 -31.28
N TYR A 368 0.53 12.62 -30.47
CA TYR A 368 0.98 11.40 -29.83
C TYR A 368 0.28 10.18 -30.42
N SER A 369 1.00 9.07 -30.55
CA SER A 369 0.45 7.77 -30.95
C SER A 369 1.03 6.65 -30.09
N ASN A 370 0.36 5.50 -30.04
CA ASN A 370 0.92 4.32 -29.39
C ASN A 370 2.13 3.79 -30.17
N THR A 371 3.09 3.23 -29.44
CA THR A 371 4.06 2.29 -30.02
C THR A 371 3.40 0.92 -30.26
N ASP A 372 3.99 0.09 -31.12
CA ASP A 372 3.53 -1.30 -31.33
C ASP A 372 3.49 -2.11 -30.01
N SER A 373 4.47 -1.87 -29.14
CA SER A 373 4.53 -2.46 -27.81
C SER A 373 3.36 -1.99 -26.94
N ALA A 374 3.01 -0.70 -26.95
CA ALA A 374 1.86 -0.20 -26.21
C ALA A 374 0.53 -0.74 -26.73
N ASN A 375 0.36 -0.88 -28.04
CA ASN A 375 -0.83 -1.52 -28.63
C ASN A 375 -0.96 -3.00 -28.20
N THR A 376 0.17 -3.70 -28.08
CA THR A 376 0.18 -5.14 -27.73
C THR A 376 -0.03 -5.39 -26.23
N PHE A 377 0.61 -4.59 -25.38
CA PHE A 377 0.73 -4.87 -23.94
C PHE A 377 0.03 -3.85 -23.03
N LEU A 378 -0.30 -2.63 -23.48
CA LEU A 378 -0.82 -1.57 -22.59
C LEU A 378 -2.27 -1.18 -22.90
N ALA A 379 -2.70 -1.23 -24.16
CA ALA A 379 -4.11 -1.13 -24.52
C ALA A 379 -4.90 -2.28 -23.87
N SER A 380 -6.08 -2.00 -23.34
CA SER A 380 -6.82 -2.96 -22.49
C SER A 380 -7.41 -4.13 -23.27
N ASP A 381 -7.57 -4.00 -24.58
CA ASP A 381 -7.96 -5.04 -25.53
C ASP A 381 -6.76 -5.56 -26.36
N GLY A 382 -5.53 -5.24 -25.94
CA GLY A 382 -4.30 -5.75 -26.56
C GLY A 382 -4.18 -7.27 -26.38
N LYS A 383 -3.56 -7.95 -27.35
CA LYS A 383 -3.44 -9.43 -27.37
C LYS A 383 -2.83 -10.00 -26.09
N TYR A 384 -1.81 -9.34 -25.55
CA TYR A 384 -1.14 -9.73 -24.30
C TYR A 384 -1.24 -8.61 -23.27
N SER A 385 -2.42 -7.99 -23.17
CA SER A 385 -2.63 -6.81 -22.34
C SER A 385 -2.22 -7.06 -20.88
N LEU A 386 -1.37 -6.18 -20.37
CA LEU A 386 -0.97 -6.08 -18.97
C LEU A 386 -1.82 -5.06 -18.21
N HIS A 387 -2.85 -4.49 -18.85
CA HIS A 387 -3.68 -3.44 -18.27
C HIS A 387 -4.24 -3.85 -16.90
N GLY A 388 -4.82 -5.05 -16.78
CA GLY A 388 -5.35 -5.55 -15.50
C GLY A 388 -4.29 -5.61 -14.41
N TYR A 389 -3.09 -6.07 -14.74
CA TYR A 389 -1.96 -6.15 -13.81
C TYR A 389 -1.42 -4.76 -13.42
N ILE A 390 -1.43 -3.80 -14.35
CA ILE A 390 -1.04 -2.41 -14.08
C ILE A 390 -2.02 -1.73 -13.13
N ILE A 391 -3.34 -1.89 -13.35
CA ILE A 391 -4.36 -1.34 -12.44
C ILE A 391 -4.20 -1.95 -11.05
N HIS A 392 -4.03 -3.27 -10.96
CA HIS A 392 -3.76 -3.94 -9.67
C HIS A 392 -2.46 -3.42 -9.02
N SER A 393 -1.40 -3.19 -9.79
CA SER A 393 -0.16 -2.63 -9.28
C SER A 393 -0.36 -1.21 -8.70
N ASN A 394 -1.20 -0.40 -9.35
CA ASN A 394 -1.48 0.97 -8.93
C ASN A 394 -2.38 1.06 -7.71
N ASP A 395 -3.47 0.30 -7.70
CA ASP A 395 -4.55 0.45 -6.72
C ASP A 395 -4.36 -0.50 -5.52
N HIS A 396 -3.58 -1.58 -5.68
CA HIS A 396 -3.34 -2.56 -4.63
C HIS A 396 -1.87 -2.66 -4.18
N LEU A 397 -0.93 -2.93 -5.11
CA LEU A 397 0.48 -3.13 -4.71
C LEU A 397 1.15 -1.83 -4.25
N TRP A 398 0.80 -0.68 -4.83
CA TRP A 398 1.41 0.59 -4.47
C TRP A 398 1.10 1.03 -3.02
N PRO A 399 -0.16 0.98 -2.52
CA PRO A 399 -0.45 1.18 -1.09
C PRO A 399 0.31 0.21 -0.17
N LEU A 400 0.44 -1.06 -0.57
CA LEU A 400 1.20 -2.05 0.17
C LEU A 400 2.69 -1.68 0.24
N PHE A 401 3.32 -1.34 -0.88
CA PHE A 401 4.73 -0.92 -0.93
C PHE A 401 5.02 0.39 -0.23
N THR A 402 4.01 1.27 -0.08
CA THR A 402 4.12 2.46 0.79
C THR A 402 4.41 2.08 2.24
N ASN A 403 4.02 0.86 2.65
CA ASN A 403 4.25 0.30 3.98
C ASN A 403 5.41 -0.72 4.03
N LEU A 404 6.27 -0.78 3.01
CA LEU A 404 7.38 -1.74 2.93
C LEU A 404 8.33 -1.68 4.14
N GLU A 405 8.62 -0.48 4.66
CA GLU A 405 9.47 -0.32 5.86
C GLU A 405 8.91 -1.11 7.06
N SER A 406 7.58 -1.07 7.22
CA SER A 406 6.87 -1.82 8.25
C SER A 406 6.96 -3.32 8.01
N ALA A 407 6.74 -3.76 6.77
CA ALA A 407 6.84 -5.17 6.38
C ALA A 407 8.20 -5.75 6.73
N VAL A 408 9.28 -5.00 6.46
CA VAL A 408 10.65 -5.42 6.75
C VAL A 408 10.92 -5.48 8.26
N LYS A 409 10.37 -4.53 9.03
CA LYS A 409 10.54 -4.51 10.50
C LYS A 409 9.79 -5.64 11.19
N GLU A 410 8.62 -5.98 10.69
CA GLU A 410 7.69 -6.89 11.36
C GLU A 410 7.73 -8.32 10.79
N GLY A 411 8.23 -8.49 9.57
CA GLY A 411 8.24 -9.77 8.88
C GLY A 411 6.83 -10.24 8.49
N SER A 412 5.90 -9.31 8.21
CA SER A 412 4.49 -9.62 7.97
C SER A 412 3.87 -8.77 6.86
N ARG A 413 2.76 -9.26 6.29
CA ARG A 413 1.98 -8.57 5.27
C ARG A 413 1.34 -7.28 5.78
N GLN A 414 1.13 -6.31 4.87
CA GLN A 414 0.76 -4.94 5.23
C GLN A 414 -0.68 -4.55 4.84
N ASN A 415 -1.52 -5.53 4.48
CA ASN A 415 -2.93 -5.31 4.07
C ASN A 415 -3.71 -4.48 5.08
N HIS A 416 -3.54 -4.76 6.38
CA HIS A 416 -4.23 -4.02 7.44
C HIS A 416 -3.83 -2.53 7.45
N ARG A 417 -2.54 -2.21 7.30
CA ARG A 417 -2.06 -0.82 7.27
C ARG A 417 -2.44 -0.10 5.99
N ALA A 418 -2.38 -0.80 4.86
CA ALA A 418 -2.67 -0.22 3.55
C ALA A 418 -4.17 0.04 3.34
N PHE A 419 -5.06 -0.80 3.87
CA PHE A 419 -6.49 -0.78 3.55
C PHE A 419 -7.43 -0.76 4.75
N GLY A 420 -6.92 -0.81 5.98
CA GLY A 420 -7.72 -0.77 7.21
C GLY A 420 -8.56 -2.03 7.47
N LYS A 421 -8.41 -3.09 6.67
CA LYS A 421 -9.24 -4.30 6.75
C LYS A 421 -8.50 -5.45 7.45
N THR A 422 -9.21 -6.14 8.34
CA THR A 422 -8.77 -7.36 9.03
C THR A 422 -9.64 -8.52 8.54
N ALA A 423 -9.48 -8.96 7.29
CA ALA A 423 -10.12 -10.22 6.90
C ALA A 423 -9.24 -11.40 7.34
N ASP A 424 -9.83 -12.34 8.08
CA ASP A 424 -9.19 -13.61 8.42
C ASP A 424 -9.04 -14.48 7.17
N GLY A 425 -7.83 -14.47 6.59
CA GLY A 425 -7.43 -15.31 5.45
C GLY A 425 -6.88 -14.52 4.27
N LEU A 426 -5.76 -15.01 3.72
CA LEU A 426 -4.96 -14.33 2.68
C LEU A 426 -5.78 -13.78 1.51
N PHE A 427 -6.73 -14.57 1.01
CA PHE A 427 -7.49 -14.23 -0.19
C PHE A 427 -8.81 -13.48 0.05
N LYS A 428 -9.29 -13.41 1.30
CA LYS A 428 -10.57 -12.75 1.59
C LYS A 428 -10.54 -11.25 1.32
N ASP A 429 -9.37 -10.61 1.49
CA ASP A 429 -9.17 -9.21 1.14
C ASP A 429 -9.38 -8.94 -0.35
N TYR A 430 -9.16 -9.93 -1.22
CA TYR A 430 -9.33 -9.80 -2.68
C TYR A 430 -10.73 -10.14 -3.17
N TYR A 431 -11.53 -10.83 -2.35
CA TYR A 431 -12.81 -11.39 -2.77
C TYR A 431 -14.04 -10.76 -2.07
N HIS A 432 -13.82 -9.73 -1.25
CA HIS A 432 -14.88 -9.07 -0.48
C HIS A 432 -15.89 -8.26 -1.32
N SER A 433 -15.51 -7.81 -2.51
CA SER A 433 -16.43 -7.15 -3.46
C SER A 433 -16.23 -7.73 -4.86
N GLN A 434 -17.28 -7.62 -5.68
CA GLN A 434 -17.27 -8.11 -7.05
C GLN A 434 -16.24 -7.37 -7.91
N GLU A 435 -16.11 -6.06 -7.73
CA GLU A 435 -15.20 -5.20 -8.47
C GLU A 435 -13.74 -5.53 -8.12
N VAL A 436 -13.41 -5.64 -6.83
CA VAL A 436 -12.04 -5.98 -6.38
C VAL A 436 -11.64 -7.37 -6.85
N LYS A 437 -12.57 -8.32 -6.81
CA LYS A 437 -12.41 -9.68 -7.32
C LYS A 437 -12.12 -9.69 -8.82
N GLN A 438 -12.92 -8.99 -9.61
CA GLN A 438 -12.70 -8.87 -11.05
C GLN A 438 -11.36 -8.22 -11.38
N CYS A 439 -10.98 -7.16 -10.67
CA CYS A 439 -9.67 -6.51 -10.84
C CYS A 439 -8.51 -7.48 -10.54
N PHE A 440 -8.60 -8.25 -9.45
CA PHE A 440 -7.59 -9.25 -9.11
C PHE A 440 -7.51 -10.37 -10.16
N MET A 441 -8.66 -10.93 -10.56
CA MET A 441 -8.72 -11.97 -11.59
C MET A 441 -8.18 -11.48 -12.94
N ALA A 442 -8.48 -10.23 -13.34
CA ALA A 442 -7.95 -9.63 -14.56
C ALA A 442 -6.42 -9.44 -14.50
N ALA A 443 -5.89 -9.09 -13.33
CA ALA A 443 -4.45 -8.99 -13.11
C ALA A 443 -3.75 -10.35 -13.24
N MET A 444 -4.31 -11.40 -12.62
CA MET A 444 -3.77 -12.75 -12.73
C MET A 444 -3.88 -13.30 -14.15
N HIS A 445 -5.02 -13.05 -14.82
CA HIS A 445 -5.21 -13.39 -16.23
C HIS A 445 -4.14 -12.78 -17.13
N SER A 446 -3.79 -11.50 -16.91
CA SER A 446 -2.78 -10.79 -17.71
C SER A 446 -1.43 -11.51 -17.69
N ILE A 447 -0.94 -11.88 -16.49
CA ILE A 447 0.36 -12.57 -16.35
C ILE A 447 0.28 -14.02 -16.82
N ALA A 448 -0.80 -14.72 -16.49
CA ALA A 448 -0.99 -16.10 -16.92
C ALA A 448 -1.05 -16.18 -18.45
N HIS A 449 -1.79 -15.31 -19.12
CA HIS A 449 -1.87 -15.29 -20.58
C HIS A 449 -0.52 -14.96 -21.25
N LEU A 450 0.26 -14.03 -20.68
CA LEU A 450 1.59 -13.69 -21.18
C LEU A 450 2.59 -14.86 -21.08
N THR A 451 2.47 -15.68 -20.03
CA THR A 451 3.45 -16.74 -19.71
C THR A 451 3.00 -18.15 -20.09
N ALA A 452 1.71 -18.34 -20.40
CA ALA A 452 1.10 -19.66 -20.55
C ALA A 452 1.81 -20.54 -21.58
N ARG A 453 2.21 -19.97 -22.72
CA ARG A 453 2.86 -20.74 -23.80
C ARG A 453 4.24 -21.23 -23.40
N ASP A 454 5.02 -20.39 -22.74
CA ASP A 454 6.35 -20.77 -22.27
C ASP A 454 6.26 -21.85 -21.18
N VAL A 455 5.25 -21.75 -20.30
CA VAL A 455 4.97 -22.77 -19.29
C VAL A 455 4.56 -24.10 -19.95
N ALA A 456 3.61 -24.06 -20.89
CA ALA A 456 3.09 -25.24 -21.58
C ALA A 456 4.13 -25.97 -22.43
N THR A 457 5.13 -25.26 -22.94
CA THR A 457 6.16 -25.81 -23.85
C THR A 457 7.52 -26.01 -23.19
N ALA A 458 7.67 -25.68 -21.91
CA ALA A 458 8.92 -25.88 -21.16
C ALA A 458 9.31 -27.36 -21.03
N PHE A 459 8.34 -28.26 -20.96
CA PHE A 459 8.57 -29.71 -20.98
C PHE A 459 7.63 -30.37 -21.96
N ASP A 460 7.99 -31.58 -22.42
CA ASP A 460 7.07 -32.41 -23.18
C ASP A 460 6.05 -33.03 -22.22
N LEU A 461 4.81 -32.54 -22.30
CA LEU A 461 3.68 -32.99 -21.48
C LEU A 461 2.77 -33.98 -22.23
N SER A 462 3.13 -34.39 -23.45
CA SER A 462 2.29 -35.23 -24.33
C SER A 462 1.93 -36.60 -23.74
N ARG A 463 2.72 -37.08 -22.77
CA ARG A 463 2.47 -38.36 -22.07
C ARG A 463 1.27 -38.32 -21.13
N PHE A 464 0.86 -37.13 -20.67
CA PHE A 464 -0.24 -36.97 -19.73
C PHE A 464 -1.57 -36.83 -20.47
N LYS A 465 -2.62 -37.48 -19.97
CA LYS A 465 -3.96 -37.43 -20.58
C LYS A 465 -4.91 -36.53 -19.80
N SER A 466 -4.64 -36.35 -18.52
CA SER A 466 -5.40 -35.49 -17.62
C SER A 466 -4.47 -34.59 -16.82
N ALA A 467 -4.86 -33.32 -16.65
CA ALA A 467 -4.20 -32.36 -15.79
C ALA A 467 -5.20 -31.67 -14.85
N CYS A 468 -4.76 -31.32 -13.65
CA CYS A 468 -5.50 -30.50 -12.70
C CYS A 468 -4.70 -29.24 -12.38
N ASP A 469 -5.23 -28.08 -12.77
CA ASP A 469 -4.67 -26.76 -12.52
C ASP A 469 -5.23 -26.23 -11.19
N LEU A 470 -4.47 -26.44 -10.12
CA LEU A 470 -4.84 -26.06 -8.76
C LEU A 470 -4.57 -24.56 -8.57
N GLY A 471 -5.62 -23.78 -8.31
CA GLY A 471 -5.51 -22.32 -8.30
C GLY A 471 -5.42 -21.71 -9.71
N GLY A 472 -5.94 -22.38 -10.73
CA GLY A 472 -5.83 -21.95 -12.13
C GLY A 472 -6.62 -20.69 -12.51
N CYS A 473 -7.40 -20.12 -11.58
CA CYS A 473 -8.13 -18.87 -11.72
C CYS A 473 -9.00 -18.82 -13.00
N THR A 474 -8.67 -17.95 -13.95
CA THR A 474 -9.40 -17.78 -15.22
C THR A 474 -9.19 -18.93 -16.21
N GLY A 475 -8.27 -19.85 -15.95
CA GLY A 475 -7.95 -20.97 -16.83
C GLY A 475 -7.09 -20.60 -18.05
N ALA A 476 -6.45 -19.42 -18.06
CA ALA A 476 -5.61 -18.98 -19.17
C ALA A 476 -4.50 -20.00 -19.53
N LEU A 477 -3.84 -20.58 -18.52
CA LEU A 477 -2.84 -21.64 -18.71
C LEU A 477 -3.49 -22.94 -19.21
N ALA A 478 -4.61 -23.34 -18.63
CA ALA A 478 -5.37 -24.53 -19.05
C ALA A 478 -5.78 -24.46 -20.53
N HIS A 479 -6.23 -23.30 -21.00
CA HIS A 479 -6.60 -23.10 -22.41
C HIS A 479 -5.39 -23.20 -23.35
N GLU A 480 -4.24 -22.61 -23.01
CA GLU A 480 -3.03 -22.75 -23.83
C GLU A 480 -2.53 -24.20 -23.83
N LEU A 481 -2.58 -24.90 -22.69
CA LEU A 481 -2.19 -26.32 -22.59
C LEU A 481 -3.01 -27.20 -23.53
N VAL A 482 -4.32 -26.98 -23.61
CA VAL A 482 -5.19 -27.68 -24.56
C VAL A 482 -4.86 -27.34 -26.01
N GLN A 483 -4.51 -26.09 -26.30
CA GLN A 483 -4.12 -25.69 -27.66
C GLN A 483 -2.81 -26.38 -28.09
N VAL A 484 -1.84 -26.50 -27.19
CA VAL A 484 -0.57 -27.18 -27.44
C VAL A 484 -0.73 -28.71 -27.45
N TYR A 485 -1.58 -29.25 -26.57
CA TYR A 485 -1.84 -30.68 -26.40
C TYR A 485 -3.34 -30.99 -26.55
N PRO A 486 -3.86 -31.17 -27.79
CA PRO A 486 -5.30 -31.34 -28.02
C PRO A 486 -5.95 -32.56 -27.35
N ASN A 487 -5.15 -33.55 -26.95
CA ASN A 487 -5.60 -34.76 -26.27
C ASN A 487 -5.61 -34.63 -24.74
N LEU A 488 -5.06 -33.54 -24.19
CA LEU A 488 -5.00 -33.28 -22.75
C LEU A 488 -6.34 -32.72 -22.28
N LYS A 489 -6.90 -33.33 -21.23
CA LYS A 489 -8.06 -32.78 -20.51
C LYS A 489 -7.58 -32.04 -19.28
N VAL A 490 -7.99 -30.79 -19.10
CA VAL A 490 -7.54 -29.95 -18.00
C VAL A 490 -8.71 -29.57 -17.10
N THR A 491 -8.59 -29.86 -15.81
CA THR A 491 -9.54 -29.41 -14.79
C THR A 491 -8.94 -28.22 -14.04
N VAL A 492 -9.54 -27.04 -14.17
CA VAL A 492 -9.22 -25.88 -13.35
C VAL A 492 -9.96 -26.02 -12.02
N PHE A 493 -9.22 -26.05 -10.92
CA PHE A 493 -9.76 -26.20 -9.57
C PHE A 493 -9.44 -24.95 -8.73
N ASP A 494 -10.47 -24.18 -8.37
CA ASP A 494 -10.32 -22.91 -7.65
C ASP A 494 -11.50 -22.67 -6.71
N LEU A 495 -11.44 -21.63 -5.88
CA LEU A 495 -12.48 -21.31 -4.92
C LEU A 495 -13.83 -21.07 -5.61
N PRO A 496 -14.97 -21.42 -4.98
CA PRO A 496 -16.30 -21.23 -5.56
C PRO A 496 -16.56 -19.81 -6.06
N GLU A 497 -16.05 -18.83 -5.33
CA GLU A 497 -16.16 -17.41 -5.65
C GLU A 497 -15.41 -16.98 -6.90
N VAL A 498 -14.32 -17.66 -7.24
CA VAL A 498 -13.53 -17.44 -8.46
C VAL A 498 -14.22 -18.12 -9.63
N ILE A 499 -14.62 -19.38 -9.46
CA ILE A 499 -15.32 -20.17 -10.49
C ILE A 499 -16.65 -19.51 -10.91
N ALA A 500 -17.37 -18.87 -9.99
CA ALA A 500 -18.60 -18.14 -10.31
C ALA A 500 -18.39 -16.97 -11.30
N ASN A 501 -17.16 -16.49 -11.48
CA ASN A 501 -16.82 -15.29 -12.25
C ASN A 501 -16.04 -15.56 -13.55
N ILE A 502 -15.83 -16.83 -13.90
CA ILE A 502 -15.02 -17.21 -15.08
C ILE A 502 -15.65 -16.78 -16.41
N SER A 503 -16.98 -16.64 -16.47
CA SER A 503 -17.71 -16.31 -17.71
C SER A 503 -17.22 -15.00 -18.33
N SER A 504 -16.75 -14.05 -17.52
CA SER A 504 -16.18 -12.78 -17.97
C SER A 504 -14.82 -12.91 -18.68
N PHE A 505 -14.15 -14.04 -18.53
CA PHE A 505 -12.80 -14.29 -19.08
C PHE A 505 -12.78 -15.39 -20.14
N GLN A 506 -13.91 -16.05 -20.38
CA GLN A 506 -14.04 -17.08 -21.39
C GLN A 506 -14.07 -16.45 -22.78
N PRO A 507 -13.27 -16.96 -23.75
CA PRO A 507 -13.30 -16.45 -25.12
C PRO A 507 -14.71 -16.61 -25.71
N SER A 508 -15.19 -15.55 -26.37
CA SER A 508 -16.50 -15.50 -27.01
C SER A 508 -16.51 -16.43 -28.23
N GLY A 509 -16.93 -17.68 -28.04
CA GLY A 509 -17.08 -18.65 -29.11
C GLY A 509 -16.11 -19.82 -28.99
N GLN A 510 -16.66 -21.01 -29.20
CA GLN A 510 -16.06 -22.35 -29.06
C GLN A 510 -15.91 -22.84 -27.62
N HIS A 511 -16.99 -23.43 -27.11
CA HIS A 511 -16.91 -24.55 -26.17
C HIS A 511 -16.13 -25.69 -26.83
N THR A 512 -14.81 -25.62 -26.79
CA THR A 512 -14.01 -26.82 -26.87
C THR A 512 -14.19 -27.51 -25.52
N ALA A 513 -14.58 -28.78 -25.53
CA ALA A 513 -14.86 -29.58 -24.34
C ALA A 513 -13.66 -30.04 -23.46
N PRO A 514 -12.37 -29.64 -23.65
CA PRO A 514 -11.28 -30.21 -22.85
C PRO A 514 -10.89 -29.41 -21.60
N VAL A 515 -11.47 -28.23 -21.33
CA VAL A 515 -11.27 -27.50 -20.07
C VAL A 515 -12.54 -27.55 -19.22
N THR A 516 -12.43 -28.09 -18.01
CA THR A 516 -13.53 -28.17 -17.02
C THR A 516 -13.19 -27.35 -15.78
N PHE A 517 -14.18 -26.71 -15.19
CA PHE A 517 -14.01 -25.89 -13.99
C PHE A 517 -14.70 -26.56 -12.81
N VAL A 518 -13.98 -26.73 -11.71
CA VAL A 518 -14.47 -27.35 -10.48
C VAL A 518 -14.17 -26.41 -9.32
N SER A 519 -15.20 -26.12 -8.52
CA SER A 519 -15.05 -25.28 -7.34
C SER A 519 -14.63 -26.08 -6.11
N GLY A 520 -13.67 -25.57 -5.34
CA GLY A 520 -13.32 -26.09 -4.02
C GLY A 520 -12.11 -25.40 -3.39
N ASP A 521 -11.81 -25.77 -2.15
CA ASP A 521 -10.64 -25.32 -1.39
C ASP A 521 -9.60 -26.44 -1.36
N PHE A 522 -8.47 -26.27 -2.05
CA PHE A 522 -7.46 -27.33 -2.19
C PHE A 522 -6.83 -27.74 -0.85
N PHE A 523 -6.95 -26.94 0.21
CA PHE A 523 -6.54 -27.35 1.55
C PHE A 523 -7.59 -28.22 2.25
N LYS A 524 -8.89 -28.04 1.97
CA LYS A 524 -9.98 -28.73 2.69
C LYS A 524 -10.61 -29.87 1.90
N ASP A 525 -10.89 -29.65 0.63
CA ASP A 525 -11.69 -30.54 -0.20
C ASP A 525 -10.84 -31.60 -0.90
N ASN A 526 -11.48 -32.63 -1.44
CA ASN A 526 -10.79 -33.64 -2.25
C ASN A 526 -10.32 -33.03 -3.57
N LEU A 527 -9.07 -33.31 -3.94
CA LEU A 527 -8.51 -32.84 -5.21
C LEU A 527 -9.05 -33.70 -6.36
N PRO A 528 -9.39 -33.10 -7.52
CA PRO A 528 -9.71 -33.87 -8.73
C PRO A 528 -8.56 -34.82 -9.10
N GLU A 529 -8.89 -36.03 -9.54
CA GLU A 529 -7.87 -36.97 -10.02
C GLU A 529 -7.29 -36.51 -11.36
N ALA A 530 -5.95 -36.50 -11.46
CA ALA A 530 -5.23 -36.16 -12.68
C ALA A 530 -3.87 -36.86 -12.76
N ASP A 531 -3.34 -37.01 -13.98
CA ASP A 531 -1.99 -37.51 -14.21
C ASP A 531 -0.92 -36.42 -13.97
N LEU A 532 -1.30 -35.14 -14.15
CA LEU A 532 -0.46 -33.97 -13.98
C LEU A 532 -1.14 -32.94 -13.07
N TYR A 533 -0.51 -32.59 -11.95
CA TYR A 533 -0.97 -31.49 -11.10
C TYR A 533 -0.15 -30.24 -11.39
N ILE A 534 -0.81 -29.13 -11.67
CA ILE A 534 -0.19 -27.86 -12.02
C ILE A 534 -0.42 -26.88 -10.88
N LEU A 535 0.65 -26.20 -10.48
CA LEU A 535 0.64 -25.13 -9.47
C LEU A 535 1.42 -23.96 -10.07
N SER A 536 0.70 -23.03 -10.68
CA SER A 536 1.27 -21.84 -11.29
C SER A 536 1.05 -20.64 -10.38
N ARG A 537 2.13 -20.11 -9.78
CA ARG A 537 2.06 -18.99 -8.83
C ARG A 537 1.13 -19.27 -7.65
N VAL A 538 1.33 -20.42 -7.00
CA VAL A 538 0.52 -20.85 -5.87
C VAL A 538 1.39 -21.05 -4.64
N LEU A 539 2.52 -21.74 -4.79
CA LEU A 539 3.35 -22.09 -3.63
C LEU A 539 4.01 -20.84 -3.03
N HIS A 540 4.22 -19.80 -3.82
CA HIS A 540 4.83 -18.57 -3.32
C HIS A 540 3.94 -17.73 -2.40
N ASP A 541 2.62 -17.97 -2.39
CA ASP A 541 1.66 -17.23 -1.57
C ASP A 541 1.64 -17.72 -0.11
N TRP A 542 2.10 -18.94 0.11
CA TRP A 542 1.87 -19.69 1.34
C TRP A 542 3.13 -19.92 2.17
N PRO A 543 2.98 -20.00 3.50
CA PRO A 543 4.05 -20.42 4.39
C PRO A 543 4.31 -21.92 4.24
N ASP A 544 5.48 -22.38 4.66
CA ASP A 544 5.95 -23.74 4.42
C ASP A 544 4.97 -24.79 5.00
N GLU A 545 4.36 -24.54 6.16
CA GLU A 545 3.40 -25.45 6.79
C GLU A 545 2.20 -25.74 5.89
N LYS A 546 1.66 -24.72 5.23
CA LYS A 546 0.55 -24.84 4.29
C LYS A 546 0.98 -25.59 3.03
N ILE A 547 2.18 -25.32 2.54
CA ILE A 547 2.72 -26.02 1.37
C ILE A 547 2.90 -27.51 1.65
N HIS A 548 3.40 -27.88 2.83
CA HIS A 548 3.49 -29.29 3.22
C HIS A 548 2.11 -29.97 3.23
N VAL A 549 1.06 -29.30 3.70
CA VAL A 549 -0.31 -29.83 3.64
C VAL A 549 -0.75 -30.06 2.20
N LEU A 550 -0.57 -29.06 1.32
CA LEU A 550 -0.98 -29.16 -0.08
C LEU A 550 -0.22 -30.27 -0.83
N LEU A 551 1.11 -30.30 -0.71
CA LEU A 551 1.93 -31.32 -1.37
C LEU A 551 1.65 -32.73 -0.81
N SER A 552 1.35 -32.86 0.48
CA SER A 552 0.91 -34.15 1.06
C SER A 552 -0.40 -34.62 0.44
N LYS A 553 -1.38 -33.72 0.26
CA LYS A 553 -2.65 -34.06 -0.39
C LYS A 553 -2.46 -34.48 -1.84
N ILE A 554 -1.64 -33.76 -2.61
CA ILE A 554 -1.30 -34.12 -4.00
C ILE A 554 -0.59 -35.48 -4.03
N SER A 555 0.40 -35.67 -3.16
CA SER A 555 1.15 -36.92 -3.04
C SER A 555 0.25 -38.13 -2.74
N ALA A 556 -0.79 -37.95 -1.91
CA ALA A 556 -1.73 -39.00 -1.54
C ALA A 556 -2.68 -39.42 -2.67
N VAL A 557 -3.01 -38.51 -3.61
CA VAL A 557 -3.85 -38.83 -4.78
C VAL A 557 -3.03 -39.29 -5.99
N CYS A 558 -1.74 -38.95 -6.03
CA CYS A 558 -0.83 -39.34 -7.11
C CYS A 558 -0.52 -40.85 -7.08
N ARG A 559 -0.69 -41.48 -8.24
CA ARG A 559 -0.21 -42.86 -8.52
C ARG A 559 1.21 -42.80 -9.09
N PRO A 560 1.97 -43.90 -9.09
CA PRO A 560 3.29 -43.93 -9.75
C PRO A 560 3.20 -43.46 -11.20
N GLY A 561 4.04 -42.49 -11.57
CA GLY A 561 4.02 -41.86 -12.90
C GLY A 561 3.19 -40.57 -13.01
N CYS A 562 2.39 -40.23 -12.00
CA CYS A 562 1.82 -38.88 -11.87
C CYS A 562 2.93 -37.84 -11.71
N ALA A 563 2.68 -36.59 -12.08
CA ALA A 563 3.67 -35.53 -12.01
C ALA A 563 3.13 -34.23 -11.42
N ILE A 564 4.04 -33.39 -10.94
CA ILE A 564 3.76 -31.99 -10.60
C ILE A 564 4.51 -31.08 -11.56
N LEU A 565 3.81 -30.10 -12.12
CA LEU A 565 4.35 -28.98 -12.85
C LEU A 565 4.20 -27.70 -12.01
N LEU A 566 5.31 -27.14 -11.52
CA LEU A 566 5.30 -25.83 -10.88
C LEU A 566 5.68 -24.76 -11.91
N ALA A 567 5.00 -23.62 -11.88
CA ALA A 567 5.40 -22.43 -12.62
C ALA A 567 5.55 -21.24 -11.65
N GLU A 568 6.79 -20.89 -11.32
CA GLU A 568 7.14 -19.96 -10.24
C GLU A 568 8.37 -19.11 -10.63
N MET A 569 8.64 -18.01 -9.91
CA MET A 569 9.85 -17.21 -10.14
C MET A 569 11.03 -17.77 -9.35
N VAL A 570 11.76 -18.71 -9.93
CA VAL A 570 12.80 -19.47 -9.20
C VAL A 570 14.00 -18.59 -8.84
N LEU A 571 14.38 -18.57 -7.56
CA LEU A 571 15.56 -17.84 -7.14
C LEU A 571 16.85 -18.55 -7.57
N ASP A 572 17.89 -17.76 -7.82
CA ASP A 572 19.27 -18.24 -7.83
C ASP A 572 19.60 -18.81 -6.44
N ASP A 573 20.29 -19.95 -6.34
CA ASP A 573 20.54 -20.61 -5.05
C ASP A 573 21.36 -19.74 -4.10
N GLU A 574 22.29 -18.93 -4.63
CA GLU A 574 23.04 -17.98 -3.83
C GLU A 574 22.28 -16.66 -3.56
N LYS A 575 21.11 -16.48 -4.18
CA LYS A 575 20.25 -15.29 -4.07
C LYS A 575 20.99 -13.98 -4.41
N LYS A 576 21.97 -14.05 -5.33
CA LYS A 576 22.79 -12.89 -5.76
C LYS A 576 22.32 -12.28 -7.08
N ASN A 577 21.73 -13.10 -7.94
CA ASN A 577 21.32 -12.72 -9.29
C ASN A 577 19.80 -12.62 -9.40
N ARG A 578 19.29 -12.31 -10.61
CA ARG A 578 17.86 -12.23 -10.92
C ARG A 578 17.08 -11.26 -10.01
N SER A 579 17.44 -9.99 -10.07
CA SER A 579 16.82 -8.92 -9.29
C SER A 579 15.29 -8.93 -9.34
N THR A 580 14.68 -9.28 -10.47
CA THR A 580 13.21 -9.36 -10.60
C THR A 580 12.60 -10.41 -9.70
N ALA A 581 13.19 -11.61 -9.58
CA ALA A 581 12.67 -12.66 -8.71
C ALA A 581 12.88 -12.32 -7.22
N LEU A 582 13.98 -11.63 -6.88
CA LEU A 582 14.19 -11.12 -5.52
C LEU A 582 13.21 -10.01 -5.15
N LEU A 583 12.91 -9.09 -6.08
CA LEU A 583 11.88 -8.07 -5.89
C LEU A 583 10.48 -8.70 -5.79
N GLN A 584 10.22 -9.78 -6.52
CA GLN A 584 9.00 -10.55 -6.37
C GLN A 584 8.92 -11.23 -4.99
N SER A 585 10.01 -11.80 -4.48
CA SER A 585 10.04 -12.33 -3.11
C SER A 585 9.76 -11.24 -2.07
N LEU A 586 10.22 -10.01 -2.32
CA LEU A 586 9.87 -8.86 -1.48
C LEU A 586 8.39 -8.50 -1.60
N ASN A 587 7.80 -8.58 -2.80
CA ASN A 587 6.36 -8.45 -3.00
C ASN A 587 5.58 -9.49 -2.20
N MET A 588 6.05 -10.76 -2.17
CA MET A 588 5.44 -11.82 -1.37
C MET A 588 5.41 -11.49 0.12
N LEU A 589 6.48 -10.89 0.68
CA LEU A 589 6.51 -10.44 2.08
C LEU A 589 5.42 -9.39 2.38
N VAL A 590 5.23 -8.42 1.48
CA VAL A 590 4.30 -7.31 1.74
C VAL A 590 2.84 -7.74 1.54
N GLN A 591 2.59 -8.66 0.61
CA GLN A 591 1.25 -9.01 0.14
C GLN A 591 0.71 -10.34 0.69
N THR A 592 1.61 -11.29 0.98
CA THR A 592 1.26 -12.70 1.24
C THR A 592 1.88 -13.22 2.54
N GLU A 593 1.79 -14.53 2.76
CA GLU A 593 2.44 -15.22 3.88
C GLU A 593 3.63 -16.07 3.41
N GLY A 594 3.94 -16.07 2.11
CA GLY A 594 4.97 -16.89 1.50
C GLY A 594 6.19 -16.11 0.99
N LYS A 595 6.94 -16.77 0.12
CA LYS A 595 8.19 -16.28 -0.49
C LYS A 595 8.47 -16.99 -1.82
N GLU A 596 9.29 -16.36 -2.65
CA GLU A 596 9.95 -17.08 -3.74
C GLU A 596 11.04 -18.00 -3.17
N ARG A 597 11.28 -19.12 -3.86
CA ARG A 597 12.22 -20.16 -3.41
C ARG A 597 13.24 -20.46 -4.50
N SER A 598 14.44 -20.87 -4.11
CA SER A 598 15.45 -21.31 -5.06
C SER A 598 15.16 -22.71 -5.60
N GLY A 599 15.91 -23.10 -6.64
CA GLY A 599 15.76 -24.43 -7.24
C GLY A 599 16.01 -25.55 -6.23
N SER A 600 17.05 -25.41 -5.40
CA SER A 600 17.35 -26.37 -4.33
C SER A 600 16.27 -26.40 -3.22
N GLU A 601 15.69 -25.25 -2.86
CA GLU A 601 14.58 -25.18 -1.91
C GLU A 601 13.35 -25.94 -2.44
N TYR A 602 12.97 -25.74 -3.71
CA TYR A 602 11.86 -26.49 -4.33
C TYR A 602 12.17 -27.98 -4.45
N GLN A 603 13.38 -28.35 -4.85
CA GLN A 603 13.78 -29.76 -4.97
C GLN A 603 13.65 -30.48 -3.62
N ALA A 604 14.23 -29.91 -2.56
CA ALA A 604 14.17 -30.49 -1.22
C ALA A 604 12.72 -30.65 -0.73
N LEU A 605 11.88 -29.64 -0.98
CA LEU A 605 10.48 -29.66 -0.62
C LEU A 605 9.69 -30.77 -1.35
N LEU A 606 9.89 -30.91 -2.66
CA LEU A 606 9.21 -31.92 -3.48
C LEU A 606 9.65 -33.36 -3.13
N GLU A 607 10.95 -33.56 -2.88
CA GLU A 607 11.52 -34.85 -2.51
C GLU A 607 11.00 -35.37 -1.17
N GLN A 608 10.75 -34.48 -0.20
CA GLN A 608 10.14 -34.86 1.08
C GLN A 608 8.73 -35.45 0.94
N HIS A 609 8.01 -35.08 -0.12
CA HIS A 609 6.68 -35.62 -0.42
C HIS A 609 6.74 -36.79 -1.41
N GLY A 610 7.93 -37.33 -1.66
CA GLY A 610 8.18 -38.50 -2.48
C GLY A 610 8.04 -38.24 -3.97
N PHE A 611 8.26 -36.99 -4.43
CA PHE A 611 8.45 -36.70 -5.84
C PHE A 611 9.93 -36.69 -6.18
N THR A 612 10.30 -37.32 -7.28
CA THR A 612 11.69 -37.51 -7.71
C THR A 612 11.92 -36.91 -9.10
N ASN A 613 13.19 -36.94 -9.56
CA ASN A 613 13.58 -36.46 -10.89
C ASN A 613 13.16 -35.01 -11.13
N VAL A 614 13.41 -34.14 -10.15
CA VAL A 614 13.09 -32.71 -10.20
C VAL A 614 13.95 -32.05 -11.29
N LYS A 615 13.30 -31.55 -12.33
CA LYS A 615 13.93 -30.82 -13.43
C LYS A 615 13.45 -29.39 -13.44
N ILE A 616 14.38 -28.45 -13.55
CA ILE A 616 14.08 -27.02 -13.57
C ILE A 616 14.48 -26.47 -14.95
N ARG A 617 13.58 -25.73 -15.58
CA ARG A 617 13.83 -25.02 -16.83
C ARG A 617 13.59 -23.52 -16.65
N ILE A 618 14.67 -22.76 -16.81
CA ILE A 618 14.63 -21.30 -16.86
C ILE A 618 14.12 -20.90 -18.24
N THR A 619 12.96 -20.24 -18.32
CA THR A 619 12.32 -19.90 -19.61
C THR A 619 12.91 -18.63 -20.23
N GLY A 620 13.58 -17.80 -19.42
CA GLY A 620 14.02 -16.46 -19.83
C GLY A 620 12.90 -15.42 -19.82
N ASN A 621 11.67 -15.82 -19.47
CA ASN A 621 10.52 -14.95 -19.27
C ASN A 621 10.26 -14.75 -17.75
N LEU A 622 9.05 -14.31 -17.38
CA LEU A 622 8.64 -14.04 -16.00
C LEU A 622 8.65 -15.30 -15.11
N LEU A 623 8.17 -16.45 -15.61
CA LEU A 623 8.04 -17.69 -14.82
C LEU A 623 9.00 -18.76 -15.31
N ASP A 624 9.57 -19.50 -14.36
CA ASP A 624 10.35 -20.70 -14.63
C ASP A 624 9.53 -21.94 -14.30
N VAL A 625 9.90 -23.08 -14.87
CA VAL A 625 9.09 -24.29 -14.80
C VAL A 625 9.85 -25.41 -14.14
N ILE A 626 9.20 -26.08 -13.18
CA ILE A 626 9.74 -27.23 -12.48
C ILE A 626 8.83 -28.43 -12.77
N LEU A 627 9.41 -29.54 -13.20
CA LEU A 627 8.68 -30.80 -13.41
C LEU A 627 9.30 -31.90 -12.54
N CYS A 628 8.47 -32.61 -11.79
CA CYS A 628 8.86 -33.79 -11.02
C CYS A 628 7.82 -34.91 -11.15
N VAL A 629 8.20 -36.13 -10.80
CA VAL A 629 7.37 -37.34 -10.99
C VAL A 629 7.26 -38.11 -9.67
N LYS A 630 6.09 -38.66 -9.41
CA LYS A 630 5.78 -39.51 -8.25
C LYS A 630 6.34 -40.92 -8.41
#